data_AF-A0A9X0DB08-F1
#
_entry.id   AF-A0A9X0DB08-F1
#
_cell.length_a   1.000
_cell.length_b   1.000
_cell.length_c   1.000
_cell.angle_alpha   90.00
_cell.angle_beta   90.00
_cell.angle_gamma   90.00
#
_symmetry.space_group_name_H-M   'P 1'
#
loop_
_entity.id
_entity.type
_entity.pdbx_description
1 polymer ?
#
loop_
_entity_poly.entity_id
_entity_poly.type
_entity_poly.pdbx_seq_one_letter_code
_entity_poly.pdbx_strand_id
1 'polypeptide(L)'
;MDVLDNQVSSLLIGTILLDTVNLDPRAGRVTDKDKEVVQRLQEKCSVALDELYRSVSTAKFDVCGLSTLDLLRKDYKALPIQDNNALNVGISSVNGLSLNEFFTRTQVHQSLSEYCQATSLDVLIIMFLYFVESLDDPPRRQIAVCGPHEDARRKVAEHLCNSRELKLRQFSECYQNCFAYDQENIAASRKVIFPLVLDFIKK
;
A
#
# COMPACT_ATOMS: atom_id res chain seq x y z
N MET A 1 29.14 -19.79 -15.32
CA MET A 1 28.57 -19.17 -14.11
C MET A 1 27.11 -19.59 -14.07
N ASP A 2 26.69 -20.37 -13.08
CA ASP A 2 25.25 -20.61 -12.89
C ASP A 2 24.66 -19.29 -12.40
N VAL A 3 23.68 -18.75 -13.13
CA VAL A 3 23.05 -17.46 -12.83
C VAL A 3 22.21 -17.54 -11.54
N LEU A 4 21.83 -18.76 -11.13
CA LEU A 4 21.07 -19.03 -9.91
C LEU A 4 21.99 -19.52 -8.80
N ASP A 5 22.87 -18.64 -8.32
CA ASP A 5 23.65 -18.89 -7.11
C ASP A 5 22.78 -18.74 -5.84
N ASN A 6 23.39 -18.95 -4.68
CA ASN A 6 22.70 -18.83 -3.38
C ASN A 6 22.09 -17.44 -3.15
N GLN A 7 22.77 -16.37 -3.56
CA GLN A 7 22.31 -15.01 -3.31
C GLN A 7 21.09 -14.68 -4.18
N VAL A 8 21.18 -14.99 -5.48
CA VAL A 8 20.06 -14.79 -6.42
C VAL A 8 18.88 -15.66 -6.03
N SER A 9 19.11 -16.91 -5.62
CA SER A 9 18.04 -17.82 -5.19
C SER A 9 17.33 -17.30 -3.94
N SER A 10 18.07 -16.84 -2.93
CA SER A 10 17.49 -16.24 -1.72
C SER A 10 16.68 -14.98 -2.03
N LEU A 11 17.17 -14.11 -2.94
CA LEU A 11 16.45 -12.92 -3.40
C LEU A 11 15.11 -13.27 -4.08
N LEU A 12 15.11 -14.28 -4.96
CA LEU A 12 13.91 -14.76 -5.64
C LEU A 12 12.92 -15.38 -4.65
N ILE A 13 13.38 -16.24 -3.74
CA ILE A 13 12.55 -16.83 -2.68
C ILE A 13 11.92 -15.70 -1.86
N GLY A 14 12.72 -14.77 -1.32
CA GLY A 14 12.21 -13.67 -0.49
C GLY A 14 11.14 -12.82 -1.20
N THR A 15 11.30 -12.58 -2.50
CA THR A 15 10.31 -11.87 -3.33
C THR A 15 8.99 -12.64 -3.41
N ILE A 16 9.05 -13.94 -3.69
CA ILE A 16 7.86 -14.79 -3.76
C ILE A 16 7.17 -14.84 -2.39
N LEU A 17 7.92 -15.04 -1.30
CA LEU A 17 7.36 -15.09 0.06
C LEU A 17 6.66 -13.76 0.42
N LEU A 18 7.23 -12.61 0.08
CA LEU A 18 6.60 -11.31 0.35
C LEU A 18 5.25 -11.14 -0.37
N ASP A 19 5.19 -11.48 -1.66
CA ASP A 19 3.99 -11.29 -2.48
C ASP A 19 2.88 -12.29 -2.13
N THR A 20 3.28 -13.49 -1.71
CA THR A 20 2.38 -14.60 -1.38
C THR A 20 2.03 -14.70 0.11
N VAL A 21 2.54 -13.80 0.95
CA VAL A 21 2.37 -13.85 2.43
C VAL A 21 2.87 -15.19 2.96
N ASN A 22 4.15 -15.46 2.73
CA ASN A 22 4.84 -16.69 3.11
C ASN A 22 4.17 -17.96 2.58
N LEU A 23 3.69 -17.93 1.33
CA LEU A 23 2.93 -19.03 0.71
C LEU A 23 1.67 -19.45 1.49
N ASP A 24 1.08 -18.57 2.31
CA ASP A 24 -0.14 -18.87 3.05
C ASP A 24 -1.35 -18.93 2.09
N PRO A 25 -1.98 -20.10 1.87
CA PRO A 25 -3.12 -20.23 0.97
C PRO A 25 -4.31 -19.39 1.43
N ARG A 26 -4.43 -19.08 2.73
CA ARG A 26 -5.50 -18.26 3.30
C ARG A 26 -5.41 -16.80 2.84
N ALA A 27 -4.23 -16.33 2.45
CA ALA A 27 -4.04 -14.99 1.91
C ALA A 27 -4.64 -14.82 0.50
N GLY A 28 -4.97 -15.92 -0.19
CA GLY A 28 -5.57 -15.91 -1.53
C GLY A 28 -4.66 -15.36 -2.63
N ARG A 29 -3.34 -15.38 -2.41
CA ARG A 29 -2.33 -14.85 -3.35
C ARG A 29 -1.40 -15.91 -3.95
N VAL A 30 -1.43 -17.11 -3.38
CA VAL A 30 -0.51 -18.20 -3.71
C VAL A 30 -1.06 -18.98 -4.91
N THR A 31 -0.19 -19.29 -5.85
CA THR A 31 -0.44 -20.23 -6.95
C THR A 31 0.41 -21.49 -6.78
N ASP A 32 0.04 -22.57 -7.48
CA ASP A 32 0.88 -23.78 -7.49
C ASP A 32 2.26 -23.52 -8.11
N LYS A 33 2.34 -22.53 -9.01
CA LYS A 33 3.61 -22.13 -9.61
C LYS A 33 4.56 -21.52 -8.59
N ASP A 34 4.06 -20.72 -7.65
CA ASP A 34 4.88 -20.12 -6.58
C ASP A 34 5.52 -21.21 -5.71
N LYS A 35 4.74 -22.22 -5.32
CA LYS A 35 5.21 -23.36 -4.53
C LYS A 35 6.26 -24.17 -5.28
N GLU A 36 6.00 -24.48 -6.55
CA GLU A 36 6.94 -25.22 -7.40
C GLU A 36 8.27 -24.47 -7.55
N VAL A 37 8.22 -23.15 -7.79
CA VAL A 37 9.42 -22.34 -7.98
C VAL A 37 10.22 -22.24 -6.68
N VAL A 38 9.56 -21.99 -5.53
CA VAL A 38 10.25 -21.97 -4.23
C VAL A 38 10.92 -23.31 -3.94
N GLN A 39 10.24 -24.43 -4.18
CA GLN A 39 10.81 -25.76 -3.98
C GLN A 39 12.08 -25.96 -4.81
N ARG A 40 12.05 -25.62 -6.11
CA ARG A 40 13.23 -25.71 -6.99
C ARG A 40 14.38 -24.78 -6.57
N LEU A 41 14.06 -23.59 -6.05
CA LEU A 41 15.08 -22.66 -5.55
C LEU A 41 15.71 -23.16 -4.25
N GLN A 42 14.95 -23.84 -3.38
CA GLN A 42 15.46 -24.43 -2.14
C GLN A 42 16.45 -25.58 -2.38
N GLU A 43 16.34 -26.30 -3.50
CA GLU A 43 17.34 -27.30 -3.91
C GLU A 43 18.72 -26.67 -4.15
N LYS A 44 18.75 -25.40 -4.57
CA LYS A 44 19.99 -24.65 -4.82
C LYS A 44 20.45 -23.86 -3.60
N CYS A 45 19.51 -23.39 -2.77
CA CYS A 45 19.78 -22.51 -1.65
C CYS A 45 18.99 -22.96 -0.41
N SER A 46 19.68 -23.52 0.57
CA SER A 46 19.05 -23.91 1.84
C SER A 46 18.82 -22.66 2.69
N VAL A 47 17.57 -22.20 2.72
CA VAL A 47 17.10 -21.08 3.56
C VAL A 47 15.87 -21.49 4.36
N ALA A 48 15.81 -21.05 5.61
CA ALA A 48 14.61 -21.13 6.43
C ALA A 48 13.59 -20.09 5.94
N LEU A 49 12.53 -20.54 5.27
CA LEU A 49 11.55 -19.66 4.62
C LEU A 49 10.90 -18.69 5.61
N ASP A 50 10.50 -19.17 6.79
CA ASP A 50 9.85 -18.34 7.80
C ASP A 50 10.78 -17.25 8.34
N GLU A 51 12.07 -17.56 8.55
CA GLU A 51 13.06 -16.59 9.01
C GLU A 51 13.34 -15.54 7.94
N LEU A 52 13.48 -15.98 6.68
CA LEU A 52 13.68 -15.08 5.54
C LEU A 52 12.46 -14.17 5.35
N TYR A 53 11.25 -14.72 5.37
CA TYR A 53 10.01 -13.96 5.27
C TYR A 53 9.89 -12.94 6.39
N ARG A 54 10.14 -13.35 7.65
CA ARG A 54 10.10 -12.44 8.81
C ARG A 54 11.12 -11.33 8.68
N SER A 55 12.37 -11.66 8.36
CA SER A 55 13.44 -10.66 8.17
C SER A 55 13.08 -9.63 7.11
N VAL A 56 12.65 -10.06 5.93
CA VAL A 56 12.30 -9.17 4.83
C VAL A 56 11.01 -8.39 5.12
N SER A 57 10.03 -9.01 5.78
CA SER A 57 8.81 -8.32 6.21
C SER A 57 9.10 -7.25 7.25
N THR A 58 9.89 -7.54 8.27
CA THR A 58 10.33 -6.53 9.26
C THR A 58 10.99 -5.34 8.57
N ALA A 59 11.92 -5.58 7.63
CA ALA A 59 12.56 -4.51 6.87
C ALA A 59 11.57 -3.72 5.97
N LYS A 60 10.52 -4.38 5.43
CA LYS A 60 9.49 -3.72 4.62
C LYS A 60 8.65 -2.72 5.44
N PHE A 61 8.33 -3.09 6.68
CA PHE A 61 7.50 -2.31 7.60
C PHE A 61 8.31 -1.32 8.46
N ASP A 62 9.63 -1.49 8.58
CA ASP A 62 10.49 -0.48 9.19
C ASP A 62 10.63 0.75 8.28
N VAL A 63 10.08 1.87 8.76
CA VAL A 63 10.10 3.15 8.06
C VAL A 63 10.62 4.30 8.93
N CYS A 64 11.28 3.99 10.04
CA CYS A 64 11.74 4.99 11.00
C CYS A 64 12.67 6.04 10.37
N GLY A 65 13.49 5.63 9.39
CA GLY A 65 14.44 6.52 8.70
C GLY A 65 13.87 7.30 7.52
N LEU A 66 12.59 7.11 7.16
CA LEU A 66 11.99 7.74 5.98
C LEU A 66 11.32 9.06 6.33
N SER A 67 11.49 10.09 5.50
CA SER A 67 10.69 11.32 5.59
C SER A 67 9.24 11.08 5.14
N THR A 68 8.34 12.03 5.40
CA THR A 68 6.95 11.93 4.90
C THR A 68 6.91 11.88 3.37
N LEU A 69 7.75 12.65 2.68
CA LEU A 69 7.86 12.61 1.22
C LEU A 69 8.39 11.24 0.72
N ASP A 70 9.34 10.64 1.46
CA ASP A 70 9.84 9.29 1.16
C ASP A 70 8.74 8.23 1.26
N LEU A 71 7.94 8.29 2.31
CA LEU A 71 6.81 7.38 2.51
C LEU A 71 5.81 7.48 1.35
N LEU A 72 5.51 8.71 0.91
CA LEU A 72 4.57 8.96 -0.19
C LEU A 72 5.10 8.44 -1.52
N ARG A 73 6.40 8.61 -1.83
CA ARG A 73 6.99 8.20 -3.12
C ARG A 73 7.36 6.72 -3.21
N LYS A 74 7.65 6.05 -2.09
CA LYS A 74 8.19 4.68 -2.02
C LYS A 74 7.35 3.65 -2.81
N ASP A 75 6.03 3.69 -2.67
CA ASP A 75 5.09 2.85 -3.43
C ASP A 75 3.92 3.68 -3.95
N TYR A 76 4.25 4.61 -4.85
CA TYR A 76 3.32 5.53 -5.50
C TYR A 76 2.88 5.04 -6.87
N LYS A 77 1.62 5.29 -7.22
CA LYS A 77 1.11 5.14 -8.58
C LYS A 77 0.15 6.27 -8.94
N ALA A 78 0.46 7.00 -10.00
CA ALA A 78 -0.46 7.97 -10.59
C ALA A 78 -1.52 7.26 -11.44
N LEU A 79 -2.75 7.78 -11.44
CA LEU A 79 -3.74 7.40 -12.44
C LEU A 79 -3.39 8.08 -13.78
N PRO A 80 -3.74 7.46 -14.93
CA PRO A 80 -3.50 8.06 -16.24
C PRO A 80 -4.31 9.35 -16.39
N ILE A 81 -3.63 10.44 -16.72
CA ILE A 81 -4.25 11.73 -17.06
C ILE A 81 -5.13 11.53 -18.30
N GLN A 82 -6.37 12.02 -18.27
CA GLN A 82 -7.30 11.97 -19.38
C GLN A 82 -7.46 13.37 -19.99
N ASP A 83 -7.63 13.45 -21.32
CA ASP A 83 -7.65 14.71 -22.08
C ASP A 83 -8.84 15.64 -21.76
N ASN A 84 -9.84 15.17 -21.02
CA ASN A 84 -11.09 15.89 -20.74
C ASN A 84 -11.16 16.54 -19.34
N ASN A 85 -10.09 17.20 -18.88
CA ASN A 85 -10.09 17.94 -17.62
C ASN A 85 -10.40 17.05 -16.39
N ALA A 86 -9.96 15.78 -16.44
CA ALA A 86 -10.18 14.81 -15.39
C ALA A 86 -9.26 15.08 -14.19
N LEU A 87 -9.74 14.71 -13.00
CA LEU A 87 -8.98 14.84 -11.76
C LEU A 87 -7.65 14.09 -11.85
N ASN A 88 -6.56 14.76 -11.52
CA ASN A 88 -5.25 14.15 -11.33
C ASN A 88 -5.22 13.46 -9.97
N VAL A 89 -5.32 12.13 -9.99
CA VAL A 89 -5.37 11.31 -8.78
C VAL A 89 -4.12 10.44 -8.66
N GLY A 90 -3.54 10.41 -7.47
CA GLY A 90 -2.40 9.57 -7.11
C GLY A 90 -2.73 8.64 -5.96
N ILE A 91 -2.09 7.46 -5.91
CA ILE A 91 -2.25 6.49 -4.82
C ILE A 91 -0.88 6.10 -4.26
N SER A 92 -0.64 6.43 -2.99
CA SER A 92 0.54 6.00 -2.23
C SER A 92 0.17 4.86 -1.27
N SER A 93 0.97 3.79 -1.26
CA SER A 93 0.86 2.72 -0.25
C SER A 93 1.93 2.90 0.83
N VAL A 94 1.49 3.19 2.05
CA VAL A 94 2.34 3.38 3.22
C VAL A 94 2.24 2.13 4.09
N ASN A 95 3.36 1.43 4.24
CA ASN A 95 3.47 0.27 5.11
C ASN A 95 4.14 0.67 6.43
N GLY A 96 3.68 0.12 7.55
CA GLY A 96 4.36 0.20 8.84
C GLY A 96 3.91 1.35 9.73
N LEU A 97 2.96 2.16 9.27
CA LEU A 97 2.36 3.22 10.05
C LEU A 97 0.84 3.10 9.97
N SER A 98 0.19 3.27 11.10
CA SER A 98 -1.21 3.65 11.16
C SER A 98 -1.41 5.08 10.67
N LEU A 99 -2.67 5.41 10.41
CA LEU A 99 -3.07 6.75 10.01
C LEU A 99 -2.69 7.79 11.09
N ASN A 100 -2.93 7.49 12.37
CA ASN A 100 -2.57 8.38 13.49
C ASN A 100 -1.07 8.63 13.56
N GLU A 101 -0.26 7.57 13.47
CA GLU A 101 1.20 7.69 13.48
C GLU A 101 1.69 8.50 12.29
N PHE A 102 1.08 8.35 11.11
CA PHE A 102 1.43 9.15 9.95
C PHE A 102 1.11 10.65 10.14
N PHE A 103 -0.08 10.97 10.64
CA PHE A 103 -0.51 12.38 10.83
C PHE A 103 0.10 13.08 12.05
N THR A 104 0.74 12.35 12.96
CA THR A 104 1.52 12.94 14.07
C THR A 104 2.96 13.28 13.67
N ARG A 105 3.40 12.91 12.47
CA ARG A 105 4.75 13.21 11.97
C ARG A 105 4.96 14.71 11.80
N THR A 106 6.18 15.16 12.05
CA THR A 106 6.60 16.54 11.88
C THR A 106 6.31 17.04 10.47
N GLN A 107 5.64 18.20 10.37
CA GLN A 107 5.33 18.87 9.09
C GLN A 107 4.55 18.00 8.08
N VAL A 108 3.74 17.04 8.54
CA VAL A 108 2.98 16.14 7.65
C VAL A 108 2.09 16.90 6.66
N HIS A 109 1.35 17.92 7.11
CA HIS A 109 0.44 18.67 6.23
C HIS A 109 1.18 19.49 5.17
N GLN A 110 2.32 20.08 5.53
CA GLN A 110 3.19 20.76 4.57
C GLN A 110 3.76 19.76 3.56
N SER A 111 4.22 18.60 4.02
CA SER A 111 4.74 17.54 3.13
C SER A 111 3.66 17.03 2.17
N LEU A 112 2.42 16.86 2.63
CA LEU A 112 1.28 16.48 1.78
C LEU A 112 1.01 17.55 0.72
N SER A 113 0.99 18.83 1.11
CA SER A 113 0.81 19.95 0.18
C SER A 113 1.92 20.01 -0.86
N GLU A 114 3.17 19.93 -0.42
CA GLU A 114 4.37 19.92 -1.27
C GLU A 114 4.33 18.76 -2.26
N TYR A 115 4.01 17.54 -1.78
CA TYR A 115 3.92 16.36 -2.63
C TYR A 115 2.83 16.51 -3.70
N CYS A 116 1.62 16.96 -3.31
CA CYS A 116 0.54 17.18 -4.27
C CYS A 116 0.90 18.25 -5.30
N GLN A 117 1.54 19.34 -4.89
CA GLN A 117 2.00 20.40 -5.81
C GLN A 117 3.06 19.87 -6.78
N ALA A 118 4.10 19.21 -6.27
CA ALA A 118 5.20 18.67 -7.08
C ALA A 118 4.73 17.61 -8.10
N THR A 119 3.66 16.89 -7.78
CA THR A 119 3.07 15.85 -8.65
C THR A 119 1.83 16.32 -9.41
N SER A 120 1.43 17.60 -9.27
CA SER A 120 0.23 18.19 -9.87
C SER A 120 -1.05 17.40 -9.59
N LEU A 121 -1.18 16.87 -8.37
CA LEU A 121 -2.32 16.07 -7.93
C LEU A 121 -3.44 16.94 -7.37
N ASP A 122 -4.66 16.67 -7.83
CA ASP A 122 -5.89 17.19 -7.24
C ASP A 122 -6.30 16.38 -6.00
N VAL A 123 -6.03 15.07 -6.03
CA VAL A 123 -6.35 14.13 -4.96
C VAL A 123 -5.20 13.14 -4.78
N LEU A 124 -4.80 12.94 -3.53
CA LEU A 124 -3.86 11.91 -3.11
C LEU A 124 -4.57 10.93 -2.18
N ILE A 125 -4.64 9.68 -2.59
CA ILE A 125 -5.15 8.57 -1.76
C ILE A 125 -3.94 7.91 -1.10
N ILE A 126 -3.94 7.85 0.21
CA ILE A 126 -2.89 7.19 1.00
C ILE A 126 -3.51 5.94 1.62
N MET A 127 -2.97 4.79 1.26
CA MET A 127 -3.39 3.50 1.79
C MET A 127 -2.39 3.05 2.85
N PHE A 128 -2.87 2.81 4.07
CA PHE A 128 -2.05 2.33 5.18
C PHE A 128 -2.18 0.82 5.31
N LEU A 129 -1.06 0.15 5.60
CA LEU A 129 -1.01 -1.25 5.99
C LEU A 129 -0.03 -1.41 7.15
N TYR A 130 -0.51 -1.89 8.29
CA TYR A 130 0.31 -2.03 9.48
C TYR A 130 -0.19 -3.20 10.34
N PHE A 131 0.66 -3.63 11.26
CA PHE A 131 0.34 -4.62 12.29
C PHE A 131 0.33 -3.91 13.64
N VAL A 132 -0.60 -4.30 14.53
CA VAL A 132 -0.74 -3.62 15.83
C VAL A 132 0.32 -4.10 16.81
N GLU A 133 0.56 -5.41 16.89
CA GLU A 133 1.49 -6.00 17.84
C GLU A 133 2.56 -6.84 17.12
N SER A 134 2.14 -7.82 16.31
CA SER A 134 3.06 -8.75 15.62
C SER A 134 2.73 -8.95 14.14
N LEU A 135 3.73 -9.36 13.35
CA LEU A 135 3.56 -9.84 11.98
C LEU A 135 2.70 -11.11 11.87
N ASP A 136 2.50 -11.82 12.99
CA ASP A 136 1.64 -13.00 13.06
C ASP A 136 0.14 -12.62 13.19
N ASP A 137 -0.19 -11.36 13.49
CA ASP A 137 -1.57 -10.88 13.61
C ASP A 137 -2.17 -10.51 12.24
N PRO A 138 -3.51 -10.49 12.10
CA PRO A 138 -4.13 -9.89 10.93
C PRO A 138 -3.75 -8.41 10.79
N PRO A 139 -3.27 -7.96 9.62
CA PRO A 139 -2.91 -6.57 9.45
C PRO A 139 -4.16 -5.69 9.39
N ARG A 140 -3.98 -4.42 9.72
CA ARG A 140 -5.02 -3.39 9.56
C ARG A 140 -4.78 -2.58 8.30
N ARG A 141 -5.88 -2.14 7.69
CA ARG A 141 -5.87 -1.20 6.57
C ARG A 141 -6.67 0.04 6.91
N GLN A 142 -6.14 1.18 6.49
CA GLN A 142 -6.81 2.47 6.59
C GLN A 142 -6.57 3.25 5.31
N ILE A 143 -7.41 4.25 5.06
CA ILE A 143 -7.31 5.11 3.87
C ILE A 143 -7.44 6.56 4.31
N ALA A 144 -6.57 7.42 3.79
CA ALA A 144 -6.77 8.86 3.79
C ALA A 144 -6.93 9.38 2.35
N VAL A 145 -7.92 10.22 2.12
CA VAL A 145 -8.14 10.94 0.87
C VAL A 145 -7.83 12.41 1.11
N CYS A 146 -6.65 12.83 0.65
CA CYS A 146 -6.08 14.16 0.84
C CYS A 146 -5.94 14.90 -0.51
N GLY A 147 -5.49 16.15 -0.50
CA GLY A 147 -5.25 16.95 -1.71
C GLY A 147 -5.57 18.43 -1.51
N PRO A 148 -5.36 19.30 -2.51
CA PRO A 148 -5.65 20.74 -2.43
C PRO A 148 -7.14 21.09 -2.62
N HIS A 149 -7.89 20.34 -3.44
CA HIS A 149 -9.27 20.72 -3.83
C HIS A 149 -10.36 19.97 -3.05
N GLU A 150 -11.16 20.68 -2.26
CA GLU A 150 -12.16 20.06 -1.38
C GLU A 150 -13.23 19.25 -2.12
N ASP A 151 -13.80 19.80 -3.18
CA ASP A 151 -14.85 19.12 -3.94
C ASP A 151 -14.34 17.84 -4.61
N ALA A 152 -13.10 17.85 -5.12
CA ALA A 152 -12.46 16.68 -5.71
C ALA A 152 -12.23 15.59 -4.64
N ARG A 153 -11.65 15.96 -3.50
CA ARG A 153 -11.43 15.04 -2.37
C ARG A 153 -12.74 14.43 -1.90
N ARG A 154 -13.78 15.24 -1.71
CA ARG A 154 -15.09 14.80 -1.20
C ARG A 154 -15.73 13.79 -2.15
N LYS A 155 -15.76 14.10 -3.45
CA LYS A 155 -16.28 13.21 -4.50
C LYS A 155 -15.57 11.85 -4.52
N VAL A 156 -14.23 11.85 -4.46
CA VAL A 156 -13.44 10.60 -4.42
C VAL A 156 -13.69 9.84 -3.11
N ALA A 157 -13.70 10.53 -1.97
CA ALA A 157 -13.94 9.92 -0.66
C ALA A 157 -15.33 9.28 -0.56
N GLU A 158 -16.38 9.96 -1.02
CA GLU A 158 -17.75 9.44 -1.08
C GLU A 158 -17.85 8.22 -2.01
N HIS A 159 -17.24 8.28 -3.20
CA HIS A 159 -17.22 7.15 -4.12
C HIS A 159 -16.54 5.92 -3.49
N LEU A 160 -15.40 6.10 -2.83
CA LEU A 160 -14.71 5.02 -2.13
C LEU A 160 -15.53 4.49 -0.95
N CYS A 161 -16.17 5.37 -0.17
CA CYS A 161 -17.00 5.00 0.98
C CYS A 161 -18.24 4.19 0.56
N ASN A 162 -18.81 4.51 -0.59
CA ASN A 162 -19.96 3.80 -1.15
C ASN A 162 -19.58 2.46 -1.82
N SER A 163 -18.29 2.16 -1.98
CA SER A 163 -17.84 0.89 -2.54
C SER A 163 -18.06 -0.26 -1.56
N ARG A 164 -18.87 -1.24 -1.97
CA ARG A 164 -19.07 -2.50 -1.22
C ARG A 164 -17.79 -3.33 -1.11
N GLU A 165 -16.84 -3.13 -2.01
CA GLU A 165 -15.57 -3.86 -2.02
C GLU A 165 -14.63 -3.41 -0.91
N LEU A 166 -14.66 -2.13 -0.53
CA LEU A 166 -13.71 -1.58 0.44
C LEU A 166 -14.19 -1.71 1.89
N LYS A 167 -15.51 -1.71 2.11
CA LYS A 167 -16.14 -1.73 3.44
C LYS A 167 -15.50 -0.67 4.35
N LEU A 168 -15.56 0.58 3.90
CA LEU A 168 -14.98 1.70 4.62
C LEU A 168 -15.88 2.12 5.77
N ARG A 169 -15.26 2.36 6.92
CA ARG A 169 -15.90 2.96 8.09
C ARG A 169 -15.19 4.27 8.40
N GLN A 170 -15.96 5.34 8.61
CA GLN A 170 -15.39 6.64 8.94
C GLN A 170 -14.48 6.53 10.17
N PHE A 171 -13.28 7.07 10.06
CA PHE A 171 -12.34 7.13 11.16
C PHE A 171 -12.78 8.21 12.15
N SER A 172 -12.56 7.98 13.45
CA SER A 172 -13.06 8.87 14.51
C SER A 172 -12.37 10.23 14.54
N GLU A 173 -11.12 10.29 14.09
CA GLU A 173 -10.33 11.52 14.06
C GLU A 173 -10.47 12.24 12.72
N CYS A 174 -10.49 13.57 12.77
CA CYS A 174 -10.51 14.43 11.60
C CYS A 174 -9.10 15.01 11.37
N TYR A 175 -8.67 15.01 10.12
CA TYR A 175 -7.38 15.60 9.73
C TYR A 175 -7.62 16.73 8.74
N GLN A 176 -6.83 17.79 8.85
CA GLN A 176 -6.95 18.94 7.96
C GLN A 176 -6.79 18.51 6.50
N ASN A 177 -7.75 18.92 5.66
CA ASN A 177 -7.77 18.64 4.22
C ASN A 177 -7.76 17.14 3.86
N CYS A 178 -8.22 16.25 4.75
CA CYS A 178 -8.29 14.83 4.47
C CYS A 178 -9.58 14.19 4.98
N PHE A 179 -10.08 13.19 4.25
CA PHE A 179 -11.09 12.25 4.74
C PHE A 179 -10.41 10.94 5.13
N ALA A 180 -10.68 10.42 6.32
CA ALA A 180 -10.02 9.25 6.88
C ALA A 180 -11.01 8.11 7.16
N TYR A 181 -10.58 6.88 6.86
CA TYR A 181 -11.40 5.68 6.98
C TYR A 181 -10.60 4.48 7.50
N ASP A 182 -11.21 3.67 8.36
CA ASP A 182 -10.82 2.28 8.52
C ASP A 182 -11.32 1.46 7.32
N GLN A 183 -10.52 0.52 6.84
CA GLN A 183 -10.88 -0.36 5.73
C GLN A 183 -11.02 -1.79 6.23
N GLU A 184 -12.26 -2.27 6.37
CA GLU A 184 -12.54 -3.59 6.93
C GLU A 184 -12.20 -4.72 5.95
N ASN A 185 -12.30 -4.50 4.64
CA ASN A 185 -11.83 -5.49 3.67
C ASN A 185 -10.30 -5.44 3.54
N ILE A 186 -9.60 -6.21 4.37
CA ILE A 186 -8.14 -6.33 4.39
C ILE A 186 -7.53 -6.88 3.08
N ALA A 187 -8.32 -7.57 2.26
CA ALA A 187 -7.84 -8.11 0.97
C ALA A 187 -7.80 -7.04 -0.13
N ALA A 188 -8.64 -6.00 -0.02
CA ALA A 188 -8.67 -4.93 -1.00
C ALA A 188 -7.40 -4.07 -0.90
N SER A 189 -6.58 -4.10 -1.93
CA SER A 189 -5.33 -3.34 -2.02
C SER A 189 -5.46 -2.23 -3.07
N ARG A 190 -4.35 -1.55 -3.38
CA ARG A 190 -4.29 -0.64 -4.53
C ARG A 190 -4.80 -1.28 -5.82
N LYS A 191 -4.67 -2.61 -6.00
CA LYS A 191 -5.21 -3.32 -7.18
C LYS A 191 -6.74 -3.25 -7.28
N VAL A 192 -7.46 -3.06 -6.16
CA VAL A 192 -8.91 -2.86 -6.12
C VAL A 192 -9.26 -1.37 -6.20
N ILE A 193 -8.55 -0.52 -5.45
CA ILE A 193 -8.82 0.93 -5.43
C ILE A 193 -8.51 1.60 -6.77
N PHE A 194 -7.41 1.22 -7.42
CA PHE A 194 -6.99 1.84 -8.67
C PHE A 194 -8.07 1.79 -9.76
N PRO A 195 -8.64 0.63 -10.14
CA PRO A 195 -9.73 0.59 -11.11
C PRO A 195 -10.99 1.29 -10.61
N LEU A 196 -11.35 1.17 -9.32
CA LEU A 196 -12.52 1.85 -8.76
C LEU A 196 -12.47 3.37 -8.94
N VAL A 197 -11.31 3.97 -8.69
CA VAL A 197 -11.10 5.42 -8.85
C VAL A 197 -10.99 5.78 -10.33
N LEU A 198 -10.29 4.96 -11.12
CA LEU A 198 -10.13 5.19 -12.55
C LEU A 198 -11.48 5.21 -13.27
N ASP A 199 -12.36 4.27 -12.97
CA ASP A 199 -13.69 4.19 -13.57
C ASP A 199 -14.62 5.30 -13.07
N PHE A 200 -14.34 5.88 -11.90
CA PHE A 200 -15.06 7.05 -11.39
C PHE A 200 -14.65 8.33 -12.11
N ILE A 201 -13.35 8.60 -12.23
CA ILE A 201 -12.85 9.83 -12.86
C ILE A 201 -13.00 9.84 -14.39
N LYS A 202 -13.29 8.68 -15.00
CA LYS A 202 -13.62 8.56 -16.43
C LYS A 202 -15.08 8.93 -16.76
N LYS A 203 -15.97 8.95 -15.77
CA LYS A 203 -17.39 9.27 -15.95
C LYS A 203 -17.59 10.78 -15.88
#